data_AF-A0A915ET98-F1
#
_entry.id   AF-A0A915ET98-F1
#
_cell.length_a   1.000
_cell.length_b   1.000
_cell.length_c   1.000
_cell.angle_alpha   90.00
_cell.angle_beta   90.00
_cell.angle_gamma   90.00
#
_symmetry.space_group_name_H-M   'P 1'
#
loop_
_entity.id
_entity.type
_entity.pdbx_description
1 polymer ?
#
loop_
_entity_poly.entity_id
_entity_poly.type
_entity_poly.pdbx_seq_one_letter_code
_entity_poly.pdbx_strand_id
1 'polypeptide(L)'
;MAYSHMQFQGKLADVLAEAGHEVHVLMLDIDPSLSNFNASYKVQRIIRVKRPAIRMIEMQKIDSLKRPFTPEYDHYEMWRNFMYFMETICEDLLENKDLLEHLKAEKYDTQLASLALQLHGMVGSVFGIPTMSSYVPNFLLPPKNMPMNFKERAYNFYADLAEYFTLKREPYIAMQFLFDEAFGVDFPSLKDIARNVSLVFVNANEFNSLAQPLSNKIVFIGGIVRLKPNALNEHLQVIFNKSNKGVVLCSFGSHPDTRSMSENLKKAFLATFSSFPDYDFILKWTLDQKNSSSFDAAPNVHVFDWLDQKAILNQPKLVAFMSHCGLNSLTEAANAGVPIVGCLYLVINSLMQL
;
A
#
# COMPACT_ATOMS: atom_id res chain seq x y z
N MET A 1 6.96 8.97 2.25
CA MET A 1 6.59 7.69 1.61
C MET A 1 6.20 6.72 2.70
N ALA A 2 5.29 5.78 2.44
CA ALA A 2 4.98 4.73 3.41
C ALA A 2 6.19 3.80 3.65
N TYR A 3 6.37 3.34 4.89
CA TYR A 3 7.43 2.40 5.27
C TYR A 3 7.51 1.17 4.35
N SER A 4 6.36 0.58 4.02
CA SER A 4 6.24 -0.58 3.12
C SER A 4 6.76 -0.32 1.71
N HIS A 5 6.54 0.88 1.18
CA HIS A 5 7.01 1.29 -0.14
C HIS A 5 8.53 1.42 -0.17
N MET A 6 9.11 2.01 0.88
CA MET A 6 10.56 2.17 1.03
C MET A 6 11.28 0.83 1.14
N GLN A 7 10.69 -0.16 1.82
CA GLN A 7 11.27 -1.51 1.91
C GLN A 7 11.34 -2.21 0.55
N PHE A 8 10.28 -2.10 -0.26
CA PHE A 8 10.25 -2.70 -1.59
C PHE A 8 11.26 -2.05 -2.54
N GLN A 9 11.25 -0.72 -2.61
CA GLN A 9 12.21 0.03 -3.41
C GLN A 9 13.65 -0.23 -2.96
N GLY A 10 13.89 -0.31 -1.65
CA GLY A 10 15.20 -0.65 -1.11
C GLY A 10 15.67 -2.02 -1.53
N LYS A 11 14.81 -3.04 -1.46
CA LYS A 11 15.20 -4.36 -1.92
C LYS A 11 15.50 -4.41 -3.42
N LEU A 12 14.74 -3.68 -4.24
CA LEU A 12 15.00 -3.59 -5.67
C LEU A 12 16.34 -2.92 -5.95
N ALA A 13 16.63 -1.81 -5.26
CA ALA A 13 17.90 -1.10 -5.37
C ALA A 13 19.08 -1.98 -4.93
N ASP A 14 18.93 -2.73 -3.82
CA ASP A 14 19.95 -3.67 -3.35
C ASP A 14 20.26 -4.76 -4.38
N VAL A 15 19.23 -5.34 -5.01
CA VAL A 15 19.41 -6.38 -6.02
C VAL A 15 20.19 -5.85 -7.23
N LEU A 16 19.92 -4.60 -7.66
CA LEU A 16 20.66 -3.96 -8.75
C LEU A 16 22.12 -3.69 -8.37
N ALA A 17 22.35 -3.17 -7.15
CA ALA A 17 23.71 -2.93 -6.66
C ALA A 17 24.49 -4.25 -6.52
N GLU A 18 23.87 -5.32 -6.01
CA GLU A 18 24.46 -6.66 -5.89
C GLU A 18 24.77 -7.28 -7.26
N ALA A 19 24.00 -6.93 -8.30
CA ALA A 19 24.27 -7.32 -9.69
C ALA A 19 25.40 -6.50 -10.35
N GLY A 20 26.01 -5.55 -9.64
CA GLY A 20 27.14 -4.75 -10.10
C GLY A 20 26.77 -3.42 -10.75
N HIS A 21 25.52 -2.96 -10.63
CA HIS A 21 25.12 -1.64 -11.11
C HIS A 21 25.46 -0.54 -10.10
N GLU A 22 25.75 0.67 -10.60
CA GLU A 22 25.78 1.89 -9.79
C GLU A 22 24.35 2.39 -9.59
N VAL A 23 23.91 2.50 -8.34
CA VAL A 23 22.53 2.80 -7.99
C VAL A 23 22.47 4.03 -7.11
N HIS A 24 21.77 5.06 -7.60
CA HIS A 24 21.43 6.26 -6.83
C HIS A 24 19.93 6.26 -6.53
N VAL A 25 19.56 6.53 -5.27
CA VAL A 25 18.16 6.58 -4.83
C VAL A 25 17.76 8.02 -4.59
N LEU A 26 16.82 8.53 -5.38
CA LEU A 26 16.16 9.81 -5.14
C LEU A 26 14.95 9.60 -4.21
N MET A 27 14.95 10.27 -3.06
CA MET A 27 13.93 10.10 -2.04
C MET A 27 13.27 11.42 -1.67
N LEU A 28 11.96 11.49 -1.82
CA LEU A 28 11.15 12.62 -1.39
C LEU A 28 10.74 12.46 0.08
N ASP A 29 11.12 13.44 0.90
CA ASP A 29 10.73 13.51 2.31
C ASP A 29 9.27 13.98 2.44
N ILE A 30 8.36 13.04 2.22
CA ILE A 30 6.91 13.26 2.31
C ILE A 30 6.40 13.08 3.75
N ASP A 31 7.03 12.19 4.52
CA ASP A 31 6.67 11.91 5.92
C ASP A 31 7.86 12.28 6.82
N PRO A 32 7.74 13.32 7.67
CA PRO A 32 8.81 13.75 8.55
C PRO A 32 9.31 12.64 9.50
N SER A 33 8.43 11.72 9.91
CA SER A 33 8.79 10.62 10.82
C SER A 33 9.75 9.60 10.19
N LEU A 34 9.82 9.57 8.85
CA LEU A 34 10.65 8.67 8.07
C LEU A 34 11.85 9.37 7.42
N SER A 35 12.08 10.65 7.75
CA SER A 35 13.21 11.45 7.23
C SER A 35 14.59 10.87 7.54
N ASN A 36 14.72 10.11 8.63
CA ASN A 36 15.94 9.40 8.99
C ASN A 36 15.89 7.90 8.69
N PHE A 37 14.76 7.40 8.16
CA PHE A 37 14.64 5.99 7.81
C PHE A 37 15.33 5.75 6.47
N ASN A 38 16.52 5.18 6.53
CA ASN A 38 17.10 4.47 5.40
C ASN A 38 16.67 3.02 5.55
N ALA A 39 15.99 2.45 4.55
CA ALA A 39 15.99 1.00 4.40
C ALA A 39 17.46 0.52 4.30
N SER A 40 17.72 -0.79 4.34
CA SER A 40 19.06 -1.38 4.21
C SER A 40 19.69 -1.18 2.81
N TYR A 41 19.58 0.02 2.24
CA TYR A 41 20.09 0.39 0.93
C TYR A 41 21.60 0.18 0.90
N LYS A 42 22.05 -0.86 0.20
CA LYS A 42 23.46 -1.09 -0.15
C LYS A 42 23.87 -0.26 -1.37
N VAL A 43 23.32 0.94 -1.47
CA VAL A 43 23.45 1.83 -2.64
C VAL A 43 24.54 2.86 -2.40
N GLN A 44 25.10 3.36 -3.49
CA GLN A 44 26.22 4.29 -3.46
C GLN A 44 25.79 5.67 -2.96
N ARG A 45 24.57 6.11 -3.29
CA ARG A 45 24.08 7.44 -2.91
C ARG A 45 22.57 7.47 -2.67
N ILE A 46 22.15 8.21 -1.65
CA ILE A 46 20.75 8.56 -1.39
C ILE A 46 20.64 10.09 -1.47
N ILE A 47 19.86 10.59 -2.42
CA ILE A 47 19.58 12.02 -2.60
C ILE A 47 18.22 12.30 -1.97
N ARG A 48 18.19 13.05 -0.87
CA ARG A 48 16.94 13.43 -0.19
C ARG A 48 16.48 14.80 -0.63
N VAL A 49 15.22 14.88 -1.05
CA VAL A 49 14.56 16.12 -1.45
C VAL A 49 13.55 16.49 -0.38
N LYS A 50 13.82 17.60 0.30
CA LYS A 50 12.91 18.16 1.30
C LYS A 50 11.80 18.94 0.60
N ARG A 51 10.56 18.73 1.05
CA ARG A 51 9.41 19.50 0.58
C ARG A 51 9.17 20.74 1.45
N PRO A 52 8.62 21.83 0.90
CA PRO A 52 8.18 22.97 1.70
C PRO A 52 7.13 22.56 2.73
N ALA A 53 7.29 23.01 3.99
CA ALA A 53 6.41 22.63 5.10
C ALA A 53 4.93 22.92 4.83
N ILE A 54 4.62 23.99 4.08
CA ILE A 54 3.23 24.35 3.74
C ILE A 54 2.55 23.32 2.83
N ARG A 55 3.31 22.69 1.92
CA ARG A 55 2.82 21.65 1.00
C ARG A 55 2.74 20.27 1.68
N MET A 56 3.44 20.08 2.80
CA MET A 56 3.33 18.82 3.59
C MET A 56 1.94 18.62 4.22
N ILE A 57 1.15 19.69 4.41
CA ILE A 57 -0.20 19.64 4.96
C ILE A 57 -1.18 18.96 3.98
N GLU A 58 -0.90 18.94 2.69
CA GLU A 58 -1.79 18.36 1.67
C GLU A 58 -1.97 16.86 1.85
N MET A 59 -0.94 16.15 2.28
CA MET A 59 -1.05 14.72 2.63
C MET A 59 -2.07 14.52 3.77
N GLN A 60 -2.18 15.48 4.70
CA GLN A 60 -3.18 15.42 5.76
C GLN A 60 -4.60 15.62 5.24
N LYS A 61 -4.82 16.16 4.03
CA LYS A 61 -6.16 16.30 3.42
C LYS A 61 -6.71 14.98 2.87
N ILE A 62 -5.93 13.91 2.84
CA ILE A 62 -6.37 12.59 2.41
C ILE A 62 -7.07 11.90 3.60
N ASP A 63 -8.41 11.92 3.60
CA ASP A 63 -9.22 11.53 4.77
C ASP A 63 -9.02 10.09 5.26
N SER A 64 -8.69 9.15 4.36
CA SER A 64 -8.35 7.76 4.72
C SER A 64 -7.13 7.64 5.64
N LEU A 65 -6.24 8.65 5.64
CA LEU A 65 -5.10 8.72 6.55
C LEU A 65 -5.48 9.32 7.91
N LYS A 66 -6.51 10.18 7.96
CA LYS A 66 -6.95 10.85 9.19
C LYS A 66 -7.81 9.98 10.09
N ARG A 67 -8.71 9.20 9.49
CA ARG A 67 -9.77 8.52 10.25
C ARG A 67 -9.98 7.07 9.82
N PRO A 68 -8.93 6.23 9.76
CA PRO A 68 -8.94 4.91 9.09
C PRO A 68 -10.14 4.01 9.43
N PHE A 69 -10.72 4.12 10.63
CA PHE A 69 -11.86 3.32 11.09
C PHE A 69 -13.24 3.99 10.95
N THR A 70 -13.36 5.13 10.26
CA THR A 70 -14.67 5.76 10.01
C THR A 70 -15.34 5.19 8.75
N PRO A 71 -16.66 4.96 8.79
CA PRO A 71 -17.39 4.19 7.77
C PRO A 71 -17.71 4.95 6.47
N GLU A 72 -17.46 6.25 6.39
CA GLU A 72 -17.90 7.10 5.28
C GLU A 72 -16.68 7.82 4.70
N TYR A 73 -16.15 7.30 3.59
CA TYR A 73 -15.20 8.01 2.77
C TYR A 73 -15.83 8.30 1.42
N ASP A 74 -15.78 9.56 1.02
CA ASP A 74 -15.95 9.90 -0.38
C ASP A 74 -14.66 9.48 -1.12
N HIS A 75 -14.71 8.30 -1.74
CA HIS A 75 -13.60 7.77 -2.54
C HIS A 75 -13.16 8.71 -3.66
N TYR A 76 -14.09 9.49 -4.20
CA TYR A 76 -13.82 10.47 -5.25
C TYR A 76 -13.03 11.66 -4.69
N GLU A 77 -13.47 12.22 -3.57
CA GLU A 77 -12.74 13.30 -2.88
C GLU A 77 -11.35 12.84 -2.42
N MET A 78 -11.25 11.64 -1.85
CA MET A 78 -9.98 11.04 -1.47
C MET A 78 -9.01 10.95 -2.66
N TRP A 79 -9.49 10.46 -3.81
CA TRP A 79 -8.68 10.33 -5.00
C TRP A 79 -8.29 11.69 -5.59
N ARG A 80 -9.22 12.65 -5.63
CA ARG A 80 -8.94 14.02 -6.07
C ARG A 80 -7.85 14.67 -5.22
N ASN A 81 -7.94 14.54 -3.89
CA ASN A 81 -6.92 15.06 -2.97
C ASN A 81 -5.57 14.34 -3.15
N PHE A 82 -5.58 13.04 -3.45
CA PHE A 82 -4.37 12.29 -3.78
C PHE A 82 -3.73 12.77 -5.09
N MET A 83 -4.51 12.99 -6.15
CA MET A 83 -4.00 13.49 -7.43
C MET A 83 -3.43 14.91 -7.31
N TYR A 84 -4.12 15.79 -6.57
CA TYR A 84 -3.60 17.13 -6.26
C TYR A 84 -2.28 17.06 -5.49
N PHE A 85 -2.18 16.16 -4.51
CA PHE A 85 -0.92 15.93 -3.79
C PHE A 85 0.21 15.43 -4.72
N MET A 86 -0.09 14.61 -5.73
CA MET A 86 0.90 14.18 -6.72
C MET A 86 1.32 15.32 -7.66
N GLU A 87 0.40 16.21 -8.02
CA GLU A 87 0.67 17.43 -8.79
C GLU A 87 1.65 18.34 -8.06
N THR A 88 1.42 18.61 -6.77
CA THR A 88 2.34 19.47 -6.00
C THR A 88 3.71 18.83 -5.77
N ILE A 89 3.81 17.50 -5.74
CA ILE A 89 5.12 16.82 -5.76
C ILE A 89 5.86 17.11 -7.06
N CYS A 90 5.16 17.06 -8.19
CA CYS A 90 5.77 17.31 -9.48
C CYS A 90 6.23 18.77 -9.60
N GLU A 91 5.41 19.73 -9.16
CA GLU A 91 5.81 21.14 -9.06
C GLU A 91 7.09 21.32 -8.23
N ASP A 92 7.15 20.75 -7.03
CA ASP A 92 8.32 20.87 -6.13
C ASP A 92 9.60 20.33 -6.78
N LEU A 93 9.49 19.27 -7.58
CA LEU A 93 10.61 18.69 -8.32
C LEU A 93 11.03 19.54 -9.52
N LEU A 94 10.06 20.12 -10.24
CA LEU A 94 10.31 20.96 -11.40
C LEU A 94 10.90 22.32 -11.02
N GLU A 95 10.49 22.89 -9.89
CA GLU A 95 11.03 24.15 -9.37
C GLU A 95 12.47 24.02 -8.85
N ASN A 96 12.89 22.80 -8.47
CA ASN A 96 14.23 22.55 -7.95
C ASN A 96 15.28 22.42 -9.07
N LYS A 97 15.68 23.56 -9.64
CA LYS A 97 16.63 23.65 -10.76
C LYS A 97 17.98 23.01 -10.43
N ASP A 98 18.50 23.22 -9.23
CA ASP A 98 19.77 22.64 -8.79
C ASP A 98 19.73 21.10 -8.82
N LEU A 99 18.63 20.51 -8.33
CA LEU A 99 18.42 19.07 -8.41
C LEU A 99 18.35 18.60 -9.86
N LEU A 100 17.59 19.28 -10.72
CA LEU A 100 17.45 18.90 -12.12
C LEU A 100 18.78 18.98 -12.88
N GLU A 101 19.59 20.02 -12.63
CA GLU A 101 20.92 20.17 -13.21
C GLU A 101 21.87 19.07 -12.71
N HIS A 102 21.85 18.78 -11.41
CA HIS A 102 22.61 17.69 -10.83
C HIS A 102 22.23 16.34 -11.46
N LEU A 103 20.94 16.01 -11.55
CA LEU A 103 20.47 14.76 -12.15
C LEU A 103 20.83 14.64 -13.63
N LYS A 104 20.80 15.75 -14.39
CA LYS A 104 21.26 15.78 -15.79
C LYS A 104 22.76 15.55 -15.92
N ALA A 105 23.56 16.07 -14.98
CA ALA A 105 25.02 15.95 -15.00
C ALA A 105 25.49 14.49 -14.76
N GLU A 106 24.73 13.70 -14.01
CA GLU A 106 25.05 12.30 -13.68
C GLU A 106 24.92 11.35 -14.89
N LYS A 107 24.15 11.69 -15.92
CA LYS A 107 24.00 10.90 -17.17
C LYS A 107 23.62 9.42 -16.95
N TYR A 108 22.59 9.16 -16.15
CA TYR A 108 22.08 7.81 -15.90
C TYR A 108 21.66 7.07 -17.18
N ASP A 109 21.99 5.78 -17.28
CA ASP A 109 21.57 4.90 -18.38
C ASP A 109 20.07 4.56 -18.33
N THR A 110 19.49 4.52 -17.13
CA THR A 110 18.09 4.16 -16.91
C THR A 110 17.55 4.75 -15.61
N GLN A 111 16.23 4.75 -15.46
CA GLN A 111 15.53 5.20 -14.25
C GLN A 111 14.40 4.24 -13.88
N LEU A 112 14.22 4.04 -12.58
CA LEU A 112 13.08 3.31 -12.03
C LEU A 112 12.22 4.27 -11.21
N ALA A 113 11.05 4.61 -11.73
CA ALA A 113 10.03 5.35 -11.01
C ALA A 113 9.08 4.36 -10.32
N SER A 114 8.62 4.71 -9.12
CA SER A 114 7.68 3.88 -8.37
C SER A 114 6.32 4.55 -8.26
N LEU A 115 5.28 3.74 -8.35
CA LEU A 115 3.91 4.13 -8.16
C LEU A 115 3.33 3.31 -7.00
N ALA A 116 2.85 3.97 -5.96
CA ALA A 116 2.29 3.33 -4.77
C ALA A 116 0.83 2.88 -4.97
N LEU A 117 0.53 2.26 -6.11
CA LEU A 117 -0.80 1.77 -6.48
C LEU A 117 -0.70 0.35 -7.04
N GLN A 118 -1.75 -0.45 -6.83
CA GLN A 118 -1.85 -1.75 -7.48
C GLN A 118 -2.03 -1.59 -9.00
N LEU A 119 -1.67 -2.61 -9.77
CA LEU A 119 -1.98 -2.63 -11.20
C LEU A 119 -3.47 -2.94 -11.39
N HIS A 120 -4.30 -1.89 -11.37
CA HIS A 120 -5.73 -1.94 -11.73
C HIS A 120 -5.95 -1.31 -13.12
N GLY A 121 -7.18 -1.37 -13.64
CA GLY A 121 -7.52 -0.89 -14.99
C GLY A 121 -7.03 0.52 -15.30
N MET A 122 -7.25 1.49 -14.40
CA MET A 122 -6.77 2.87 -14.56
C MET A 122 -5.24 2.92 -14.72
N VAL A 123 -4.47 2.28 -13.84
CA VAL A 123 -3.00 2.25 -13.90
C VAL A 123 -2.52 1.51 -15.15
N GLY A 124 -3.11 0.36 -15.49
CA GLY A 124 -2.79 -0.37 -16.71
C GLY A 124 -2.98 0.49 -17.97
N SER A 125 -4.04 1.29 -18.01
CA SER A 125 -4.34 2.17 -19.15
C SER A 125 -3.36 3.34 -19.32
N VAL A 126 -2.57 3.67 -18.30
CA VAL A 126 -1.43 4.60 -18.41
C VAL A 126 -0.34 3.98 -19.30
N PHE A 127 -0.11 2.68 -19.14
CA PHE A 127 0.89 1.91 -19.90
C PHE A 127 0.38 1.35 -21.23
N GLY A 128 -0.81 1.79 -21.66
CA GLY A 128 -1.43 1.35 -22.91
C GLY A 128 -2.18 0.02 -22.83
N ILE A 129 -2.42 -0.51 -21.63
CA ILE A 129 -3.22 -1.73 -21.44
C ILE A 129 -4.72 -1.36 -21.44
N PRO A 130 -5.57 -2.02 -22.24
CA PRO A 130 -6.99 -1.71 -22.25
C PRO A 130 -7.67 -2.12 -20.95
N THR A 131 -8.57 -1.27 -20.45
CA THR A 131 -9.47 -1.62 -19.34
C THR A 131 -10.64 -2.43 -19.88
N MET A 132 -10.88 -3.61 -19.31
CA MET A 132 -11.99 -4.49 -19.70
C MET A 132 -13.10 -4.46 -18.66
N SER A 133 -13.95 -3.43 -18.72
CA SER A 133 -15.04 -3.17 -17.76
C SER A 133 -16.07 -4.29 -17.66
N SER A 134 -16.07 -5.25 -18.58
CA SER A 134 -16.96 -6.40 -18.55
C SER A 134 -16.59 -7.45 -17.50
N TYR A 135 -15.34 -7.48 -17.01
CA TYR A 135 -14.91 -8.45 -15.99
C TYR A 135 -13.86 -7.91 -15.01
N VAL A 136 -13.18 -6.81 -15.34
CA VAL A 136 -12.29 -6.10 -14.40
C VAL A 136 -13.12 -5.09 -13.63
N PRO A 137 -13.26 -5.21 -12.30
CA PRO A 137 -14.02 -4.26 -11.50
C PRO A 137 -13.32 -2.89 -11.48
N ASN A 138 -14.12 -1.82 -11.50
CA ASN A 138 -13.63 -0.47 -11.32
C ASN A 138 -12.95 -0.34 -9.95
N PHE A 139 -11.85 0.41 -9.90
CA PHE A 139 -11.02 0.51 -8.70
C PHE A 139 -11.68 1.30 -7.57
N LEU A 140 -12.38 2.38 -7.90
CA LEU A 140 -12.97 3.30 -6.91
C LEU A 140 -14.39 2.90 -6.53
N LEU A 141 -15.16 2.41 -7.51
CA LEU A 141 -16.56 2.01 -7.36
C LEU A 141 -16.73 0.54 -7.79
N PRO A 142 -16.06 -0.41 -7.11
CA PRO A 142 -16.15 -1.81 -7.48
C PRO A 142 -17.57 -2.34 -7.30
N PRO A 143 -18.08 -3.16 -8.24
CA PRO A 143 -19.34 -3.86 -8.06
C PRO A 143 -19.28 -4.84 -6.88
N LYS A 144 -20.45 -5.15 -6.33
CA LYS A 144 -20.56 -5.97 -5.11
C LYS A 144 -20.23 -7.44 -5.34
N ASN A 145 -20.58 -7.97 -6.51
CA ASN A 145 -20.46 -9.39 -6.81
C ASN A 145 -19.32 -9.66 -7.81
N MET A 146 -18.63 -10.78 -7.57
CA MET A 146 -17.66 -11.37 -8.48
C MET A 146 -18.01 -12.86 -8.67
N PRO A 147 -18.36 -13.33 -9.89
CA PRO A 147 -18.43 -12.58 -11.14
C PRO A 147 -19.63 -11.60 -11.21
N MET A 148 -19.45 -10.49 -11.93
CA MET A 148 -20.49 -9.47 -12.14
C MET A 148 -21.63 -9.96 -13.03
N ASN A 149 -22.87 -9.65 -12.64
CA ASN A 149 -24.04 -9.81 -13.51
C ASN A 149 -24.13 -8.71 -14.60
N PHE A 150 -25.09 -8.81 -15.52
CA PHE A 150 -25.20 -7.86 -16.64
C PHE A 150 -25.37 -6.39 -16.18
N LYS A 151 -26.21 -6.14 -15.16
CA LYS A 151 -26.44 -4.78 -14.65
C LYS A 151 -25.18 -4.23 -13.99
N GLU A 152 -24.47 -5.07 -13.25
CA GLU A 152 -23.20 -4.71 -12.62
C GLU A 152 -22.13 -4.41 -13.66
N ARG A 153 -22.04 -5.16 -14.76
CA ARG A 153 -21.13 -4.84 -15.87
C ARG A 153 -21.46 -3.51 -16.54
N ALA A 154 -22.75 -3.20 -16.75
CA ALA A 154 -23.17 -1.93 -17.31
C ALA A 154 -22.84 -0.75 -16.38
N TYR A 155 -23.07 -0.93 -15.06
CA TYR A 155 -22.66 0.04 -14.05
C TYR A 155 -21.14 0.21 -14.00
N ASN A 156 -20.39 -0.89 -14.05
CA ASN A 156 -18.93 -0.88 -14.03
C ASN A 156 -18.34 -0.12 -15.23
N PHE A 157 -18.90 -0.33 -16.42
CA PHE A 157 -18.53 0.44 -17.61
C PHE A 157 -18.82 1.93 -17.46
N TYR A 158 -19.98 2.29 -16.90
CA TYR A 158 -20.31 3.69 -16.60
C TYR A 158 -19.32 4.28 -15.57
N ALA A 159 -18.96 3.53 -14.53
CA ALA A 159 -18.02 3.95 -13.51
C ALA A 159 -16.62 4.21 -14.11
N ASP A 160 -16.11 3.30 -14.97
CA ASP A 160 -14.85 3.49 -15.69
C ASP A 160 -14.87 4.74 -16.59
N LEU A 161 -16.00 5.00 -17.27
CA LEU A 161 -16.15 6.19 -18.11
C LEU A 161 -16.15 7.47 -17.27
N ALA A 162 -16.88 7.48 -16.15
CA ALA A 162 -16.90 8.59 -15.22
C ALA A 162 -15.50 8.84 -14.63
N GLU A 163 -14.81 7.80 -14.17
CA GLU A 163 -13.44 7.84 -13.66
C GLU A 163 -12.48 8.44 -14.70
N TYR A 164 -12.58 8.03 -15.96
CA TYR A 164 -11.74 8.59 -17.03
C TYR A 164 -11.89 10.11 -17.16
N PHE A 165 -13.13 10.62 -17.22
CA PHE A 165 -13.36 12.05 -17.44
C PHE A 165 -13.03 12.90 -16.21
N THR A 166 -13.22 12.37 -15.01
CA THR A 166 -13.16 13.15 -13.78
C THR A 166 -11.83 13.02 -13.05
N LEU A 167 -11.22 11.84 -13.05
CA LEU A 167 -10.08 11.50 -12.21
C LEU A 167 -8.80 11.19 -12.99
N LYS A 168 -8.93 11.01 -14.32
CA LYS A 168 -7.78 10.81 -15.21
C LYS A 168 -7.54 12.03 -16.09
N ARG A 169 -8.52 12.49 -16.85
CA ARG A 169 -8.33 13.53 -17.88
C ARG A 169 -7.77 14.83 -17.30
N GLU A 170 -8.42 15.40 -16.30
CA GLU A 170 -8.03 16.71 -15.74
C GLU A 170 -6.63 16.67 -15.10
N PRO A 171 -6.28 15.70 -14.23
CA PRO A 171 -4.92 15.62 -13.70
C PRO A 171 -3.84 15.44 -14.76
N TYR A 172 -4.11 14.72 -15.86
CA TYR A 172 -3.16 14.62 -16.97
C TYR A 172 -2.92 15.95 -17.69
N ILE A 173 -3.98 16.75 -17.87
CA ILE A 173 -3.88 18.08 -18.48
C ILE A 173 -3.09 19.02 -17.57
N ALA A 174 -3.43 19.05 -16.28
CA ALA A 174 -2.72 19.87 -15.29
C ALA A 174 -1.24 19.51 -15.22
N MET A 175 -0.92 18.22 -15.15
CA MET A 175 0.47 17.76 -15.14
C MET A 175 1.21 18.10 -16.43
N GLN A 176 0.57 17.98 -17.59
CA GLN A 176 1.19 18.36 -18.87
C GLN A 176 1.52 19.86 -18.87
N PHE A 177 0.61 20.71 -18.40
CA PHE A 177 0.81 22.15 -18.32
C PHE A 177 2.05 22.52 -17.50
N LEU A 178 2.29 21.86 -16.36
CA LEU A 178 3.48 22.07 -15.55
C LEU A 178 4.78 21.76 -16.30
N PHE A 179 4.79 20.70 -17.10
CA PHE A 179 5.95 20.35 -17.92
C PHE A 179 6.13 21.29 -19.11
N ASP A 180 5.04 21.74 -19.73
CA ASP A 180 5.06 22.71 -20.81
C ASP A 180 5.58 24.07 -20.31
N GLU A 181 5.24 24.48 -19.09
CA GLU A 181 5.78 25.68 -18.45
C GLU A 181 7.27 25.54 -18.12
N ALA A 182 7.68 24.38 -17.60
CA ALA A 182 9.06 24.13 -17.20
C ALA A 182 10.03 23.92 -18.38
N PHE A 183 9.56 23.31 -19.47
CA PHE A 183 10.41 22.86 -20.58
C PHE A 183 10.00 23.36 -21.97
N GLY A 184 8.88 24.06 -22.08
CA GLY A 184 8.31 24.59 -23.33
C GLY A 184 7.14 23.76 -23.87
N VAL A 185 6.26 24.41 -24.63
CA VAL A 185 5.00 23.83 -25.16
C VAL A 185 5.19 22.65 -26.13
N ASP A 186 6.40 22.45 -26.63
CA ASP A 186 6.75 21.30 -27.47
C ASP A 186 7.20 20.08 -26.65
N PHE A 187 7.09 20.13 -25.31
CA PHE A 187 7.43 19.01 -24.45
C PHE A 187 6.57 17.78 -24.80
N PRO A 188 7.15 16.56 -24.87
CA PRO A 188 6.40 15.39 -25.29
C PRO A 188 5.23 15.09 -24.34
N SER A 189 4.16 14.50 -24.88
CA SER A 189 3.02 14.13 -24.06
C SER A 189 3.43 13.18 -22.93
N LEU A 190 3.10 13.54 -21.68
CA LEU A 190 3.32 12.69 -20.51
C LEU A 190 2.65 11.32 -20.65
N LYS A 191 1.50 11.27 -21.34
CA LYS A 191 0.80 10.03 -21.65
C LYS A 191 1.62 9.14 -22.58
N ASP A 192 2.24 9.71 -23.60
CA ASP A 192 3.05 8.95 -24.56
C ASP A 192 4.40 8.55 -23.95
N ILE A 193 5.01 9.41 -23.14
CA ILE A 193 6.19 9.07 -22.31
C ILE A 193 5.87 7.86 -21.43
N ALA A 194 4.75 7.91 -20.69
CA ALA A 194 4.35 6.81 -19.80
C ALA A 194 4.07 5.51 -20.57
N ARG A 195 3.43 5.59 -21.75
CA ARG A 195 3.20 4.42 -22.63
C ARG A 195 4.48 3.84 -23.20
N ASN A 196 5.50 4.67 -23.41
CA ASN A 196 6.78 4.27 -23.97
C ASN A 196 7.73 3.64 -22.94
N VAL A 197 7.32 3.49 -21.68
CA VAL A 197 8.11 2.75 -20.68
C VAL A 197 8.41 1.33 -21.18
N SER A 198 9.63 0.86 -20.92
CA SER A 198 10.10 -0.45 -21.39
C SER A 198 9.52 -1.60 -20.55
N LEU A 199 9.52 -1.44 -19.22
CA LEU A 199 9.06 -2.45 -18.26
C LEU A 199 8.32 -1.81 -17.09
N VAL A 200 7.35 -2.53 -16.56
CA VAL A 200 6.59 -2.18 -15.36
C VAL A 200 6.69 -3.35 -14.39
N PHE A 201 7.43 -3.16 -13.32
CA PHE A 201 7.58 -4.14 -12.26
C PHE A 201 6.41 -4.04 -11.27
N VAL A 202 5.68 -5.13 -11.10
CA VAL A 202 4.49 -5.17 -10.22
C VAL A 202 4.81 -5.95 -8.97
N ASN A 203 4.69 -5.32 -7.80
CA ASN A 203 4.85 -5.96 -6.49
C ASN A 203 3.63 -6.80 -6.09
N ALA A 204 3.26 -7.76 -6.92
CA ALA A 204 2.19 -8.70 -6.64
C ALA A 204 2.56 -10.08 -7.18
N ASN A 205 1.94 -11.11 -6.62
CA ASN A 205 1.98 -12.43 -7.24
C ASN A 205 0.90 -12.47 -8.34
N GLU A 206 1.26 -12.93 -9.53
CA GLU A 206 0.36 -13.02 -10.68
C GLU A 206 -0.89 -13.86 -10.38
N PHE A 207 -0.76 -14.92 -9.59
CA PHE A 207 -1.86 -15.82 -9.21
C PHE A 207 -2.81 -15.22 -8.18
N ASN A 208 -2.37 -14.17 -7.47
CA ASN A 208 -3.19 -13.46 -6.48
C ASN A 208 -3.83 -12.20 -7.06
N SER A 209 -3.53 -11.86 -8.31
CA SER A 209 -4.03 -10.67 -8.98
C SER A 209 -5.33 -10.96 -9.71
N LEU A 210 -6.20 -9.95 -9.84
CA LEU A 210 -7.41 -10.11 -10.65
C LEU A 210 -7.03 -10.41 -12.10
N ALA A 211 -7.79 -11.29 -12.74
CA ALA A 211 -7.64 -11.56 -14.16
C ALA A 211 -7.92 -10.27 -14.94
N GLN A 212 -6.92 -9.81 -15.68
CA GLN A 212 -6.99 -8.59 -16.50
C GLN A 212 -6.07 -8.71 -17.71
N PRO A 213 -6.26 -7.90 -18.77
CA PRO A 213 -5.31 -7.85 -19.87
C PRO A 213 -3.92 -7.44 -19.37
N LEU A 214 -2.89 -8.06 -19.93
CA LEU A 214 -1.50 -7.73 -19.65
C LEU A 214 -0.75 -7.54 -20.96
N SER A 215 0.37 -6.83 -20.91
CA SER A 215 1.34 -6.77 -21.99
C SER A 215 2.66 -7.36 -21.53
N ASN A 216 3.55 -7.71 -22.47
CA ASN A 216 4.89 -8.21 -22.17
C ASN A 216 5.77 -7.19 -21.41
N LYS A 217 5.32 -5.94 -21.25
CA LYS A 217 5.99 -4.95 -20.41
C LYS A 217 5.77 -5.21 -18.91
N ILE A 218 4.70 -5.91 -18.55
CA ILE A 218 4.36 -6.18 -17.15
C ILE A 218 5.16 -7.38 -16.66
N VAL A 219 5.94 -7.18 -15.60
CA VAL A 219 6.71 -8.24 -14.95
C VAL A 219 6.35 -8.27 -13.46
N PHE A 220 5.76 -9.37 -13.02
CA PHE A 220 5.43 -9.57 -11.61
C PHE A 220 6.68 -9.93 -10.82
N ILE A 221 7.00 -9.13 -9.81
CA ILE A 221 8.12 -9.33 -8.88
C ILE A 221 7.64 -9.40 -7.42
N GLY A 222 6.38 -9.77 -7.22
CA GLY A 222 5.83 -10.00 -5.89
C GLY A 222 6.64 -11.03 -5.12
N GLY A 223 7.01 -10.69 -3.89
CA GLY A 223 7.89 -11.53 -3.07
C GLY A 223 9.38 -11.30 -3.30
N ILE A 224 9.80 -10.27 -4.05
CA ILE A 224 11.22 -9.84 -4.09
C ILE A 224 11.74 -9.48 -2.68
N VAL A 225 10.85 -8.97 -1.83
CA VAL A 225 11.08 -8.78 -0.38
C VAL A 225 10.91 -10.11 0.37
N ARG A 226 11.41 -11.22 -0.19
CA ARG A 226 11.52 -12.50 0.52
C ARG A 226 12.72 -12.43 1.44
N LEU A 227 12.42 -12.25 2.71
CA LEU A 227 13.40 -12.37 3.78
C LEU A 227 13.08 -13.67 4.50
N LYS A 228 14.09 -14.54 4.62
CA LYS A 228 14.03 -15.74 5.46
C LYS A 228 13.42 -15.32 6.81
N PRO A 229 12.35 -15.98 7.28
CA PRO A 229 11.72 -15.59 8.54
C PRO A 229 12.75 -15.68 9.67
N ASN A 230 12.76 -14.66 10.54
CA ASN A 230 13.56 -14.72 11.75
C ASN A 230 12.98 -15.79 12.69
N ALA A 231 13.80 -16.24 13.64
CA ALA A 231 13.30 -17.04 14.74
C ALA A 231 12.29 -16.23 15.57
N LEU A 232 11.24 -16.88 16.09
CA LEU A 232 10.35 -16.25 17.06
C LEU A 232 11.15 -15.86 18.31
N ASN A 233 10.80 -14.71 18.89
CA ASN A 233 11.26 -14.37 20.24
C ASN A 233 10.66 -15.33 21.28
N GLU A 234 11.30 -15.42 22.45
CA GLU A 234 10.91 -16.36 23.51
C GLU A 234 9.46 -16.18 23.96
N HIS A 235 8.98 -14.94 24.08
CA HIS A 235 7.61 -14.66 24.51
C HIS A 235 6.57 -15.23 23.53
N LEU A 236 6.77 -15.03 22.23
CA LEU A 236 5.91 -15.60 21.20
C LEU A 236 5.99 -17.13 21.19
N GLN A 237 7.18 -17.72 21.37
CA GLN A 237 7.32 -19.18 21.46
C GLN A 237 6.47 -19.77 22.59
N VAL A 238 6.43 -19.13 23.75
CA VAL A 238 5.58 -19.56 24.88
C VAL A 238 4.11 -19.58 24.49
N ILE A 239 3.61 -18.54 23.80
CA ILE A 239 2.22 -18.48 23.33
C ILE A 239 1.92 -19.63 22.37
N PHE A 240 2.76 -19.82 21.35
CA PHE A 240 2.60 -20.90 20.38
C PHE A 240 2.65 -22.29 21.03
N ASN A 241 3.55 -22.50 21.99
CA ASN A 241 3.69 -23.77 22.69
C ASN A 241 2.46 -24.08 23.56
N LYS A 242 1.97 -23.08 24.31
CA LYS A 242 0.78 -23.21 25.18
C LYS A 242 -0.52 -23.38 24.40
N SER A 243 -0.60 -22.79 23.20
CA SER A 243 -1.85 -22.76 22.45
C SER A 243 -2.38 -24.15 22.11
N ASN A 244 -3.67 -24.36 22.37
CA ASN A 244 -4.36 -25.64 22.22
C ASN A 244 -4.68 -25.93 20.74
N LYS A 245 -5.62 -25.17 20.15
CA LYS A 245 -6.05 -25.36 18.75
C LYS A 245 -5.24 -24.55 17.75
N GLY A 246 -4.51 -23.54 18.20
CA GLY A 246 -3.65 -22.72 17.36
C GLY A 246 -3.78 -21.23 17.64
N VAL A 247 -2.97 -20.48 16.91
CA VAL A 247 -2.82 -19.04 17.10
C VAL A 247 -3.42 -18.29 15.91
N VAL A 248 -4.07 -17.17 16.18
CA VAL A 248 -4.55 -16.21 15.18
C VAL A 248 -3.76 -14.91 15.32
N LEU A 249 -3.15 -14.45 14.23
CA LEU A 249 -2.50 -13.13 14.19
C LEU A 249 -3.54 -12.09 13.77
N CYS A 250 -3.58 -10.95 14.46
CA CYS A 250 -4.43 -9.81 14.13
C CYS A 250 -3.54 -8.58 13.89
N SER A 251 -3.50 -8.05 12.66
CA SER A 251 -2.70 -6.87 12.32
C SER A 251 -3.35 -5.99 11.25
N PHE A 252 -3.54 -4.71 11.58
CA PHE A 252 -4.15 -3.71 10.68
C PHE A 252 -3.12 -2.89 9.89
N GLY A 253 -1.85 -3.33 9.85
CA GLY A 253 -0.79 -2.69 9.11
C GLY A 253 0.01 -1.67 9.92
N SER A 254 0.67 -0.74 9.25
CA SER A 254 1.51 0.31 9.87
C SER A 254 0.92 1.71 9.79
N HIS A 255 -0.13 1.89 8.98
CA HIS A 255 -0.76 3.20 8.75
C HIS A 255 -1.90 3.48 9.73
N PRO A 256 -2.85 2.56 9.95
CA PRO A 256 -3.94 2.82 10.89
C PRO A 256 -3.44 2.86 12.33
N ASP A 257 -3.67 3.99 13.00
CA ASP A 257 -3.44 4.11 14.43
C ASP A 257 -4.60 3.45 15.19
N THR A 258 -4.36 2.29 15.77
CA THR A 258 -5.38 1.53 16.51
C THR A 258 -5.96 2.28 17.72
N ARG A 259 -5.30 3.34 18.20
CA ARG A 259 -5.86 4.23 19.24
C ARG A 259 -7.10 4.99 18.77
N SER A 260 -7.23 5.19 17.46
CA SER A 260 -8.39 5.85 16.83
C SER A 260 -9.61 4.93 16.63
N MET A 261 -9.49 3.64 16.92
CA MET A 261 -10.65 2.74 16.92
C MET A 261 -11.66 3.14 17.99
N SER A 262 -12.95 3.07 17.67
CA SER A 262 -14.01 3.34 18.64
C SER A 262 -14.03 2.28 19.75
N GLU A 263 -14.44 2.67 20.95
CA GLU A 263 -14.55 1.75 22.09
C GLU A 263 -15.51 0.58 21.81
N ASN A 264 -16.55 0.80 21.02
CA ASN A 264 -17.47 -0.26 20.59
C ASN A 264 -16.76 -1.30 19.73
N LEU A 265 -15.93 -0.87 18.77
CA LEU A 265 -15.17 -1.78 17.92
C LEU A 265 -14.13 -2.56 18.72
N LYS A 266 -13.44 -1.91 19.68
CA LYS A 266 -12.51 -2.59 20.60
C LYS A 266 -13.20 -3.66 21.42
N LYS A 267 -14.34 -3.34 22.03
CA LYS A 267 -15.16 -4.29 22.80
C LYS A 267 -15.67 -5.45 21.94
N ALA A 268 -16.07 -5.19 20.70
CA ALA A 268 -16.51 -6.23 19.78
C ALA A 268 -15.38 -7.22 19.46
N PHE A 269 -14.16 -6.74 19.18
CA PHE A 269 -13.00 -7.60 18.99
C PHE A 269 -12.69 -8.42 20.24
N LEU A 270 -12.63 -7.79 21.41
CA LEU A 270 -12.38 -8.46 22.68
C LEU A 270 -13.42 -9.54 23.01
N ALA A 271 -14.71 -9.22 22.85
CA ALA A 271 -15.79 -10.18 23.08
C ALA A 271 -15.71 -11.36 22.10
N THR A 272 -15.40 -11.08 20.84
CA THR A 272 -15.21 -12.10 19.82
C THR A 272 -14.05 -13.02 20.19
N PHE A 273 -12.86 -12.49 20.48
CA PHE A 273 -11.68 -13.29 20.82
C PHE A 273 -11.88 -14.11 22.10
N SER A 274 -12.53 -13.53 23.11
CA SER A 274 -12.85 -14.23 24.35
C SER A 274 -13.83 -15.39 24.15
N SER A 275 -14.68 -15.35 23.11
CA SER A 275 -15.59 -16.46 22.78
C SER A 275 -14.89 -17.70 22.20
N PHE A 276 -13.61 -17.60 21.87
CA PHE A 276 -12.79 -18.70 21.33
C PHE A 276 -11.63 -19.07 22.29
N PRO A 277 -11.91 -19.60 23.50
CA PRO A 277 -10.88 -19.83 24.54
C PRO A 277 -9.83 -20.89 24.17
N ASP A 278 -10.11 -21.73 23.16
CA ASP A 278 -9.16 -22.74 22.67
C ASP A 278 -8.08 -22.19 21.72
N TYR A 279 -8.23 -20.94 21.27
CA TYR A 279 -7.31 -20.26 20.37
C TYR A 279 -6.67 -19.06 21.09
N ASP A 280 -5.40 -18.81 20.80
CA ASP A 280 -4.71 -17.60 21.25
C ASP A 280 -4.69 -16.56 20.13
N PHE A 281 -4.91 -15.30 20.49
CA PHE A 281 -4.94 -14.18 19.56
C PHE A 281 -3.76 -13.26 19.84
N ILE A 282 -2.89 -13.07 18.84
CA ILE A 282 -1.79 -12.10 18.91
C ILE A 282 -2.23 -10.83 18.19
N LEU A 283 -2.31 -9.72 18.92
CA LEU A 283 -2.77 -8.44 18.39
C LEU A 283 -1.59 -7.48 18.26
N LYS A 284 -1.34 -7.02 17.03
CA LYS A 284 -0.52 -5.82 16.81
C LYS A 284 -1.37 -4.60 17.11
N TRP A 285 -1.21 -4.01 18.29
CA TRP A 285 -2.03 -2.91 18.77
C TRP A 285 -1.17 -1.91 19.52
N THR A 286 -1.35 -0.61 19.23
CA THR A 286 -0.66 0.46 19.97
C THR A 286 -1.29 0.61 21.35
N LEU A 287 -0.56 0.24 22.39
CA LEU A 287 -0.99 0.38 23.78
C LEU A 287 -0.94 1.86 24.20
N ASP A 288 -1.96 2.28 24.95
CA ASP A 288 -1.97 3.53 25.71
C ASP A 288 -2.53 3.26 27.12
N GLN A 289 -2.42 4.22 28.02
CA GLN A 289 -2.90 4.08 29.41
C GLN A 289 -4.40 3.76 29.52
N LYS A 290 -5.20 4.04 28.47
CA LYS A 290 -6.65 3.77 28.46
C LYS A 290 -6.97 2.34 28.03
N ASN A 291 -6.15 1.77 27.13
CA ASN A 291 -6.41 0.48 26.53
C ASN A 291 -5.80 -0.69 27.31
N SER A 292 -4.75 -0.48 28.11
CA SER A 292 -4.01 -1.57 28.76
C SER A 292 -4.87 -2.44 29.68
N SER A 293 -5.77 -1.84 30.47
CA SER A 293 -6.61 -2.57 31.43
C SER A 293 -7.76 -3.36 30.80
N SER A 294 -8.14 -3.06 29.56
CA SER A 294 -9.28 -3.70 28.90
C SER A 294 -8.93 -5.09 28.34
N PHE A 295 -7.66 -5.33 28.03
CA PHE A 295 -7.18 -6.61 27.52
C PHE A 295 -6.88 -7.63 28.63
N ASP A 296 -6.67 -7.18 29.87
CA ASP A 296 -6.43 -8.06 31.03
C ASP A 296 -7.60 -9.02 31.31
N ALA A 297 -8.80 -8.69 30.84
CA ALA A 297 -9.99 -9.52 30.98
C ALA A 297 -10.02 -10.74 30.03
N ALA A 298 -9.15 -10.79 29.02
CA ALA A 298 -9.14 -11.82 27.98
C ALA A 298 -7.81 -12.60 28.00
N PRO A 299 -7.71 -13.73 28.74
CA PRO A 299 -6.43 -14.43 28.98
C PRO A 299 -5.84 -15.11 27.74
N ASN A 300 -6.61 -15.22 26.66
CA ASN A 300 -6.18 -15.76 25.37
C ASN A 300 -5.82 -14.65 24.35
N VAL A 301 -5.77 -13.38 24.78
CA VAL A 301 -5.44 -12.23 23.94
C VAL A 301 -4.11 -11.63 24.37
N HIS A 302 -3.16 -11.57 23.44
CA HIS A 302 -1.79 -11.12 23.69
C HIS A 302 -1.49 -9.89 22.84
N VAL A 303 -1.22 -8.76 23.48
CA VAL A 303 -1.06 -7.47 22.79
C VAL A 303 0.40 -7.07 22.67
N PHE A 304 0.78 -6.60 21.49
CA PHE A 304 2.13 -6.15 21.17
C PHE A 304 2.10 -4.87 20.35
N ASP A 305 2.95 -3.89 20.71
CA ASP A 305 3.15 -2.68 19.90
C ASP A 305 3.87 -3.00 18.58
N TRP A 306 4.81 -3.95 18.60
CA TRP A 306 5.57 -4.38 17.43
C TRP A 306 5.75 -5.89 17.37
N LEU A 307 5.67 -6.44 16.14
CA LEU A 307 5.77 -7.86 15.86
C LEU A 307 6.55 -8.10 14.58
N ASP A 308 7.38 -9.15 14.57
CA ASP A 308 7.87 -9.73 13.33
C ASP A 308 6.77 -10.59 12.69
N GLN A 309 5.92 -9.92 11.90
CA GLN A 309 4.79 -10.56 11.20
C GLN A 309 5.26 -11.75 10.35
N LYS A 310 6.44 -11.67 9.72
CA LYS A 310 6.96 -12.75 8.85
C LYS A 310 7.33 -13.97 9.68
N ALA A 311 7.99 -13.78 10.82
CA ALA A 311 8.33 -14.87 11.73
C ALA A 311 7.06 -15.60 12.21
N ILE A 312 6.01 -14.85 12.54
CA ILE A 312 4.72 -15.38 13.02
C ILE A 312 3.97 -16.13 11.90
N LEU A 313 3.90 -15.56 10.70
CA LEU A 313 3.21 -16.18 9.55
C LEU A 313 3.78 -17.55 9.17
N ASN A 314 5.06 -17.79 9.44
CA ASN A 314 5.73 -19.05 9.13
C ASN A 314 5.69 -20.08 10.29
N GLN A 315 4.81 -19.90 11.28
CA GLN A 315 4.68 -20.83 12.40
C GLN A 315 3.68 -21.95 12.12
N PRO A 316 4.01 -23.22 12.41
CA PRO A 316 3.12 -24.36 12.13
C PRO A 316 1.75 -24.31 12.82
N LYS A 317 1.68 -23.67 14.00
CA LYS A 317 0.46 -23.53 14.80
C LYS A 317 -0.34 -22.25 14.49
N LEU A 318 0.10 -21.43 13.53
CA LEU A 318 -0.68 -20.27 13.10
C LEU A 318 -1.79 -20.75 12.14
N VAL A 319 -3.05 -20.56 12.53
CA VAL A 319 -4.21 -21.11 11.80
C VAL A 319 -4.93 -20.06 10.93
N ALA A 320 -4.79 -18.79 11.27
CA ALA A 320 -5.39 -17.69 10.51
C ALA A 320 -4.66 -16.38 10.73
N PHE A 321 -4.78 -15.48 9.75
CA PHE A 321 -4.32 -14.11 9.84
C PHE A 321 -5.48 -13.14 9.59
N MET A 322 -5.93 -12.47 10.65
CA MET A 322 -6.84 -11.34 10.54
C MET A 322 -6.08 -10.09 10.10
N SER A 323 -6.43 -9.59 8.92
CA SER A 323 -5.64 -8.55 8.24
C SER A 323 -6.53 -7.48 7.62
N HIS A 324 -6.03 -6.25 7.56
CA HIS A 324 -6.60 -5.20 6.71
C HIS A 324 -6.38 -5.44 5.20
N CYS A 325 -5.76 -6.55 4.81
CA CYS A 325 -5.48 -6.92 3.43
C CYS A 325 -4.56 -5.95 2.66
N GLY A 326 -3.63 -5.30 3.36
CA GLY A 326 -2.55 -4.57 2.70
C GLY A 326 -1.72 -5.50 1.79
N LEU A 327 -1.27 -4.99 0.65
CA LEU A 327 -0.61 -5.79 -0.41
C LEU A 327 0.56 -6.64 0.09
N ASN A 328 1.43 -6.08 0.94
CA ASN A 328 2.55 -6.83 1.53
C ASN A 328 2.06 -7.94 2.46
N SER A 329 1.09 -7.65 3.34
CA SER A 329 0.48 -8.63 4.24
C SER A 329 -0.20 -9.77 3.48
N LEU A 330 -0.92 -9.47 2.38
CA LEU A 330 -1.50 -10.48 1.49
C LEU A 330 -0.41 -11.36 0.86
N THR A 331 0.66 -10.73 0.36
CA THR A 331 1.78 -11.45 -0.27
C THR A 331 2.51 -12.35 0.74
N GLU A 332 2.75 -11.87 1.96
CA GLU A 332 3.40 -12.65 3.02
C GLU A 332 2.54 -13.85 3.45
N ALA A 333 1.25 -13.64 3.67
CA ALA A 333 0.33 -14.70 4.05
C ALA A 333 0.15 -15.75 2.95
N ALA A 334 0.02 -15.32 1.69
CA ALA A 334 -0.04 -16.24 0.55
C ALA A 334 1.24 -17.07 0.41
N ASN A 335 2.42 -16.46 0.60
CA ASN A 335 3.70 -17.19 0.59
C ASN A 335 3.82 -18.20 1.74
N ALA A 336 3.23 -17.89 2.91
CA ALA A 336 3.23 -18.78 4.07
C ALA A 336 2.11 -19.84 4.04
N GLY A 337 1.16 -19.74 3.10
CA GLY A 337 0.00 -20.64 3.03
C GLY A 337 -1.02 -20.42 4.16
N VAL A 338 -1.09 -19.22 4.73
CA VAL A 338 -1.96 -18.91 5.88
C VAL A 338 -3.29 -18.32 5.40
N PRO A 339 -4.45 -18.89 5.80
CA PRO A 339 -5.76 -18.32 5.51
C PRO A 339 -5.93 -16.91 6.11
N ILE A 340 -6.61 -16.02 5.35
CA ILE A 340 -6.80 -14.63 5.75
C ILE A 340 -8.26 -14.38 6.14
N VAL A 341 -8.46 -13.73 7.29
CA VAL A 341 -9.74 -13.12 7.68
C VAL A 341 -9.64 -11.63 7.35
N GLY A 342 -10.27 -11.21 6.24
CA GLY A 342 -10.20 -9.83 5.78
C GLY A 342 -11.04 -8.90 6.65
N CYS A 343 -10.38 -7.95 7.33
CA CYS A 343 -11.01 -6.88 8.10
C CYS A 343 -10.63 -5.52 7.49
N LEU A 344 -11.29 -5.21 6.38
CA LEU A 344 -11.03 -4.00 5.59
C LEU A 344 -11.59 -2.78 6.33
N TYR A 345 -10.75 -1.90 6.85
CA TYR A 345 -11.22 -0.67 7.52
C TYR A 345 -11.89 0.33 6.56
N LEU A 346 -11.61 0.23 5.26
CA LEU A 346 -12.37 0.93 4.21
C LEU A 346 -13.79 0.34 4.00
N VAL A 347 -14.15 -0.76 4.67
CA VAL A 347 -15.42 -1.51 4.47
C VAL A 347 -16.02 -2.00 5.80
N ILE A 348 -15.60 -1.48 6.97
CA ILE A 348 -16.01 -1.96 8.32
C ILE A 348 -17.54 -1.87 8.59
N ASN A 349 -18.35 -1.38 7.66
CA ASN A 349 -19.80 -1.29 7.84
C ASN A 349 -20.60 -2.56 7.51
N SER A 350 -20.03 -3.55 6.81
CA SER A 350 -20.82 -4.72 6.36
C SER A 350 -20.96 -5.83 7.40
N LEU A 351 -20.17 -5.82 8.49
CA LEU A 351 -20.21 -6.84 9.54
C LEU A 351 -21.01 -6.44 10.79
N MET A 352 -21.43 -5.18 10.91
CA MET A 352 -22.24 -4.70 12.05
C MET A 352 -23.73 -4.49 11.71
N GLN A 353 -24.17 -4.90 10.52
CA GLN A 353 -25.58 -4.87 10.10
C GLN A 353 -26.20 -6.26 9.95
N LEU A 354 -25.48 -7.31 10.38
CA LEU A 354 -26.01 -8.66 10.64
C LEU A 354 -26.10 -8.84 12.15
#